data_AF-A0A813IR83-F1
#
_entry.id   AF-A0A813IR83-F1
#
_cell.length_a   1.000
_cell.length_b   1.000
_cell.length_c   1.000
_cell.angle_alpha   90.00
_cell.angle_beta   90.00
_cell.angle_gamma   90.00
#
_symmetry.space_group_name_H-M   'P 1'
#
loop_
_entity.id
_entity.type
_entity.pdbx_description
1 polymer ?
#
loop_
_entity_poly.entity_id
_entity_poly.type
_entity_poly.pdbx_seq_one_letter_code
_entity_poly.pdbx_strand_id
1 'polypeptide(L)'
;MAATLATMRSAVLATLGSERLRRVLKLLLRRMFQIFAPDVFLRQLAALASMIALRQLLWYARRCLRSVFRSRLFLAVSLSDKARRKNELRDRRRRCTDYVSFQRVGEKLDKEEGLDQWKCDDDSPYFDGQRLRDRTQKYRDLMAAGDVEGCMYALRGELLRKHFGICNPALFDVCATGTKVVVEQYIATVCE
;
A
#
# COMPACT_ATOMS: atom_id res chain seq x y z
N MET A 1 -89.21 31.75 -41.68
CA MET A 1 -88.03 31.62 -42.59
C MET A 1 -86.89 32.60 -42.31
N ALA A 2 -87.07 33.65 -41.47
CA ALA A 2 -86.00 34.62 -41.21
C ALA A 2 -84.96 34.18 -40.15
N ALA A 3 -85.38 33.39 -39.14
CA ALA A 3 -84.51 32.95 -38.04
C ALA A 3 -83.47 31.89 -38.46
N THR A 4 -83.77 31.07 -39.48
CA THR A 4 -82.86 30.05 -40.02
C THR A 4 -81.75 30.64 -40.89
N LEU A 5 -82.01 31.77 -41.57
CA LEU A 5 -80.99 32.47 -42.38
C LEU A 5 -79.97 33.21 -41.50
N ALA A 6 -80.38 33.76 -40.36
CA ALA A 6 -79.48 34.46 -39.44
C ALA A 6 -78.50 33.51 -38.72
N THR A 7 -78.98 32.33 -38.31
CA THR A 7 -78.18 31.28 -37.67
C THR A 7 -77.20 30.61 -38.65
N MET A 8 -77.60 30.43 -39.91
CA MET A 8 -76.70 29.90 -40.94
C MET A 8 -75.58 30.91 -41.29
N ARG A 9 -75.90 32.21 -41.30
CA ARG A 9 -74.93 33.28 -41.59
C ARG A 9 -73.90 33.48 -40.48
N SER A 10 -74.29 33.32 -39.21
CA SER A 10 -73.36 33.39 -38.07
C SER A 10 -72.43 32.16 -38.02
N ALA A 11 -72.94 30.97 -38.34
CA ALA A 11 -72.14 29.75 -38.44
C ALA A 11 -71.08 29.83 -39.56
N VAL A 12 -71.46 30.35 -40.74
CA VAL A 12 -70.55 30.53 -41.87
C VAL A 12 -69.47 31.58 -41.59
N LEU A 13 -69.80 32.67 -40.89
CA LEU A 13 -68.84 33.68 -40.48
C LEU A 13 -67.83 33.14 -39.45
N ALA A 14 -68.27 32.28 -38.52
CA ALA A 14 -67.40 31.62 -37.54
C ALA A 14 -66.44 30.61 -38.20
N THR A 15 -66.91 29.83 -39.18
CA THR A 15 -66.06 28.88 -39.92
C THR A 15 -65.03 29.60 -40.79
N LEU A 16 -65.41 30.70 -41.46
CA LEU A 16 -64.49 31.52 -42.25
C LEU A 16 -63.41 32.22 -41.41
N GLY A 17 -63.75 32.64 -40.18
CA GLY A 17 -62.79 33.21 -39.23
C GLY A 17 -61.72 32.20 -38.80
N SER A 18 -62.12 30.97 -38.49
CA SER A 18 -61.19 29.89 -38.09
C SER A 18 -60.22 29.46 -39.20
N GLU A 19 -60.67 29.51 -40.46
CA GLU A 19 -59.89 29.21 -41.66
C GLU A 19 -58.84 30.29 -41.93
N ARG A 20 -59.22 31.57 -41.86
CA ARG A 20 -58.29 32.70 -42.00
C ARG A 20 -57.25 32.72 -40.88
N LEU A 21 -57.66 32.51 -39.64
CA LEU A 21 -56.75 32.48 -38.49
C LEU A 21 -55.71 31.36 -38.64
N ARG A 22 -56.13 30.17 -39.09
CA ARG A 22 -55.22 29.05 -39.38
C ARG A 22 -54.23 29.36 -40.50
N ARG A 23 -54.64 30.07 -41.56
CA ARG A 23 -53.72 30.49 -42.63
C ARG A 23 -52.70 31.52 -42.14
N VAL A 24 -53.13 32.52 -41.38
CA VAL A 24 -52.24 33.53 -40.80
C VAL A 24 -51.26 32.89 -39.82
N LEU A 25 -51.73 31.99 -38.95
CA LEU A 25 -50.89 31.24 -38.01
C LEU A 25 -49.82 30.42 -38.74
N LYS A 26 -50.20 29.69 -39.81
CA LYS A 26 -49.24 28.91 -40.63
C LYS A 26 -48.22 29.81 -41.33
N LEU A 27 -48.62 30.98 -41.82
CA LEU A 27 -47.71 31.95 -42.46
C LEU A 27 -46.75 32.58 -41.44
N LEU A 28 -47.25 32.94 -40.25
CA LEU A 28 -46.43 33.42 -39.14
C LEU A 28 -45.46 32.36 -38.65
N LEU A 29 -45.90 31.11 -38.49
CA LEU A 29 -45.01 29.98 -38.20
C LEU A 29 -43.93 29.85 -39.27
N ARG A 30 -44.31 29.81 -40.55
CA ARG A 30 -43.36 29.61 -41.66
C ARG A 30 -42.33 30.73 -41.75
N ARG A 31 -42.74 31.99 -41.51
CA ARG A 31 -41.80 33.12 -41.42
C ARG A 31 -40.94 33.06 -40.16
N MET A 32 -41.49 32.66 -39.01
CA MET A 32 -40.74 32.50 -37.76
C MET A 32 -39.66 31.42 -37.91
N PHE A 33 -39.97 30.28 -38.52
CA PHE A 33 -39.02 29.21 -38.84
C PHE A 33 -37.96 29.60 -39.89
N GLN A 34 -38.24 30.57 -40.78
CA GLN A 34 -37.25 31.10 -41.73
C GLN A 34 -36.30 32.13 -41.09
N ILE A 35 -36.79 32.97 -40.19
CA ILE A 35 -35.96 33.93 -39.44
C ILE A 35 -35.08 33.19 -38.44
N PHE A 36 -35.65 32.17 -37.80
CA PHE A 36 -34.97 31.31 -36.85
C PHE A 36 -34.26 30.17 -37.59
N ALA A 37 -33.23 30.49 -38.38
CA ALA A 37 -32.44 29.53 -39.17
C ALA A 37 -32.00 28.32 -38.31
N PRO A 38 -32.77 27.22 -38.31
CA PRO A 38 -32.74 26.26 -37.21
C PRO A 38 -31.46 25.44 -37.25
N ASP A 39 -30.92 25.22 -38.45
CA ASP A 39 -29.70 24.44 -38.66
C ASP A 39 -28.46 25.11 -38.08
N VAL A 40 -28.37 26.45 -38.18
CA VAL A 40 -27.23 27.21 -37.64
C VAL A 40 -27.27 27.21 -36.11
N PHE A 41 -28.47 27.43 -35.55
CA PHE A 41 -28.68 27.43 -34.11
C PHE A 41 -28.43 26.04 -33.49
N LEU A 42 -28.90 24.97 -34.12
CA LEU A 42 -28.67 23.59 -33.65
C LEU A 42 -27.19 23.21 -33.71
N ARG A 43 -26.45 23.62 -34.75
CA ARG A 43 -24.98 23.41 -34.83
C ARG A 43 -24.24 24.14 -33.70
N GLN A 44 -24.65 25.37 -33.37
CA GLN A 44 -24.06 26.14 -32.27
C GLN A 44 -24.37 25.51 -30.91
N LEU A 45 -25.61 25.07 -30.66
CA LEU A 45 -25.98 24.36 -29.43
C LEU A 45 -25.23 23.03 -29.28
N ALA A 46 -25.10 22.26 -30.36
CA ALA A 46 -24.36 21.01 -30.36
C ALA A 46 -22.86 21.23 -30.08
N ALA A 47 -22.26 22.30 -30.62
CA ALA A 47 -20.87 22.68 -30.34
C ALA A 47 -20.66 23.10 -28.87
N LEU A 48 -21.61 23.81 -28.27
CA LEU A 48 -21.55 24.15 -26.84
C LEU A 48 -21.72 22.92 -25.95
N ALA A 49 -22.67 22.04 -26.29
CA ALA A 49 -22.89 20.78 -25.58
C ALA A 49 -21.67 19.87 -25.65
N SER A 50 -21.02 19.77 -26.82
CA SER A 50 -19.80 18.99 -26.98
C SER A 50 -18.61 19.58 -26.21
N MET A 51 -18.46 20.91 -26.16
CA MET A 51 -17.45 21.56 -25.32
C MET A 51 -17.68 21.32 -23.83
N ILE A 52 -18.93 21.38 -23.36
CA ILE A 52 -19.27 21.10 -21.95
C ILE A 52 -18.98 19.64 -21.62
N ALA A 53 -19.37 18.69 -22.49
CA ALA A 53 -19.09 17.27 -22.31
C ALA A 53 -17.59 16.97 -22.29
N LEU A 54 -16.82 17.58 -23.20
CA LEU A 54 -15.36 17.46 -23.23
C LEU A 54 -14.72 17.99 -21.95
N ARG A 55 -15.18 19.15 -21.44
CA ARG A 55 -14.68 19.71 -20.18
C ARG A 55 -14.94 18.78 -18.99
N GLN A 56 -16.12 18.17 -18.93
CA GLN A 56 -16.47 17.21 -17.88
C GLN A 56 -15.60 15.95 -17.98
N LEU A 57 -15.43 15.41 -19.19
CA LEU A 57 -14.57 14.27 -19.44
C LEU A 57 -13.12 14.56 -18.99
N LEU A 58 -12.59 15.73 -19.34
CA LEU A 58 -11.26 16.17 -18.92
C LEU A 58 -11.16 16.35 -17.41
N TRP A 59 -12.20 16.84 -16.74
CA TRP A 59 -12.23 16.95 -15.27
C TRP A 59 -12.20 15.57 -14.61
N TYR A 60 -13.01 14.63 -15.09
CA TYR A 60 -13.01 13.25 -14.60
C TYR A 60 -11.67 12.56 -14.87
N ALA A 61 -11.12 12.70 -16.09
CA ALA A 61 -9.81 12.15 -16.44
C ALA A 61 -8.70 12.72 -15.55
N ARG A 62 -8.67 14.04 -15.32
CA ARG A 62 -7.69 14.69 -14.42
C ARG A 62 -7.87 14.23 -12.97
N ARG A 63 -9.11 14.03 -12.50
CA ARG A 63 -9.40 13.54 -11.15
C ARG A 63 -8.91 12.11 -10.96
N CYS A 64 -9.20 11.21 -11.91
CA CYS A 64 -8.69 9.84 -11.90
C CYS A 64 -7.17 9.80 -11.98
N LEU A 65 -6.57 10.56 -12.91
CA LEU A 65 -5.12 10.64 -13.06
C LEU A 65 -4.45 11.13 -11.77
N ARG A 66 -5.00 12.17 -11.13
CA ARG A 66 -4.49 12.71 -9.85
C ARG A 66 -4.65 11.72 -8.71
N SER A 67 -5.75 10.97 -8.66
CA SER A 67 -5.99 9.95 -7.63
C SER A 67 -5.05 8.75 -7.78
N VAL A 68 -4.92 8.21 -9.00
CA VAL A 68 -3.99 7.11 -9.29
C VAL A 68 -2.55 7.56 -9.07
N PHE A 69 -2.18 8.75 -9.54
CA PHE A 69 -0.85 9.30 -9.33
C PHE A 69 -0.54 9.48 -7.83
N ARG A 70 -1.49 10.01 -7.04
CA ARG A 70 -1.33 10.14 -5.58
C ARG A 70 -1.18 8.78 -4.90
N SER A 71 -1.94 7.77 -5.31
CA SER A 71 -1.85 6.42 -4.72
C SER A 71 -0.53 5.73 -5.05
N ARG A 72 -0.05 5.84 -6.31
CA ARG A 72 1.23 5.31 -6.74
C ARG A 72 2.41 6.07 -6.10
N LEU A 73 2.30 7.39 -6.00
CA LEU A 73 3.28 8.22 -5.31
C LEU A 73 3.36 7.86 -3.83
N PHE A 74 2.22 7.65 -3.17
CA PHE A 74 2.19 7.22 -1.76
C PHE A 74 2.87 5.86 -1.56
N LEU A 75 2.58 4.89 -2.42
CA LEU A 75 3.24 3.58 -2.36
C LEU A 75 4.77 3.71 -2.58
N ALA A 76 5.18 4.49 -3.59
CA ALA A 76 6.59 4.72 -3.91
C ALA A 76 7.34 5.44 -2.76
N VAL A 77 6.73 6.47 -2.16
CA VAL A 77 7.30 7.19 -1.01
C VAL A 77 7.41 6.25 0.20
N SER A 78 6.39 5.42 0.47
CA SER A 78 6.43 4.50 1.62
C SER A 78 7.54 3.44 1.52
N LEU A 79 7.83 2.95 0.32
CA LEU A 79 8.95 2.04 0.07
C LEU A 79 10.29 2.77 0.24
N SER A 80 10.38 4.01 -0.25
CA SER A 80 11.55 4.87 -0.06
C SER A 80 11.80 5.20 1.41
N ASP A 81 10.76 5.42 2.21
CA ASP A 81 10.89 5.75 3.64
C ASP A 81 11.45 4.58 4.43
N LYS A 82 10.99 3.35 4.17
CA LYS A 82 11.56 2.14 4.79
C LYS A 82 13.04 1.95 4.42
N ALA A 83 13.37 2.11 3.13
CA ALA A 83 14.75 2.02 2.66
C ALA A 83 15.64 3.10 3.29
N ARG A 84 15.13 4.34 3.42
CA ARG A 84 15.84 5.46 4.05
C ARG A 84 16.12 5.21 5.54
N ARG A 85 15.13 4.74 6.30
CA ARG A 85 15.28 4.40 7.73
C ARG A 85 16.35 3.32 7.92
N LYS A 86 16.31 2.27 7.10
CA LYS A 86 17.31 1.20 7.11
C LYS A 86 18.71 1.73 6.80
N ASN A 87 18.85 2.59 5.79
CA ASN A 87 20.15 3.17 5.46
C ASN A 87 20.66 4.09 6.57
N GLU A 88 19.78 4.89 7.18
CA GLU A 88 20.13 5.75 8.31
C GLU A 88 20.64 4.96 9.52
N LEU A 89 20.01 3.83 9.85
CA LEU A 89 20.47 2.93 10.91
C LEU A 89 21.84 2.32 10.58
N ARG A 90 22.06 1.90 9.33
CA ARG A 90 23.36 1.38 8.87
C ARG A 90 24.47 2.43 8.98
N ASP A 91 24.19 3.67 8.55
CA ASP A 91 25.14 4.77 8.65
C ASP A 91 25.41 5.15 10.11
N ARG A 92 24.37 5.17 10.95
CA ARG A 92 24.51 5.42 12.39
C ARG A 92 25.39 4.35 13.04
N ARG A 93 25.20 3.08 12.71
CA ARG A 93 26.00 1.97 13.23
C ARG A 93 27.47 2.11 12.86
N ARG A 94 27.78 2.52 11.63
CA ARG A 94 29.15 2.77 11.16
C ARG A 94 29.86 3.90 11.90
N ARG A 95 29.10 4.89 12.41
CA ARG A 95 29.63 6.04 13.16
C ARG A 95 29.75 5.78 14.66
N CYS A 96 29.26 4.66 15.18
CA CYS A 96 29.40 4.31 16.59
C CYS A 96 30.86 4.07 16.95
N THR A 97 31.33 4.70 18.03
CA THR A 97 32.66 4.47 18.62
C THR A 97 32.62 3.43 19.75
N ASP A 98 31.45 3.26 20.37
CA ASP A 98 31.29 2.41 21.56
C ASP A 98 30.53 1.13 21.22
N TYR A 99 30.99 0.00 21.73
CA TYR A 99 30.37 -1.32 21.49
C TYR A 99 28.89 -1.35 21.91
N VAL A 100 28.56 -0.82 23.08
CA VAL A 100 27.17 -0.80 23.59
C VAL A 100 26.24 -0.03 22.63
N SER A 101 26.73 1.08 22.07
CA SER A 101 25.97 1.86 21.09
C SER A 101 25.84 1.12 19.75
N PHE A 102 26.92 0.46 19.31
CA PHE A 102 26.96 -0.34 18.09
C PHE A 102 25.96 -1.51 18.16
N GLN A 103 25.98 -2.25 19.26
CA GLN A 103 25.05 -3.36 19.55
C GLN A 103 23.60 -2.88 19.53
N ARG A 104 23.26 -1.82 20.29
CA ARG A 104 21.89 -1.28 20.34
C ARG A 104 21.36 -0.82 18.98
N VAL A 105 22.23 -0.27 18.11
CA VAL A 105 21.81 0.12 16.75
C VAL A 105 21.66 -1.11 15.86
N GLY A 106 22.52 -2.12 16.01
CA GLY A 106 22.41 -3.39 15.29
C GLY A 106 21.13 -4.16 15.63
N GLU A 107 20.76 -4.24 16.93
CA GLU A 107 19.50 -4.84 17.37
C GLU A 107 18.28 -4.14 16.76
N LYS A 108 18.30 -2.80 16.67
CA LYS A 108 17.24 -2.04 15.99
C LYS A 108 17.20 -2.34 14.49
N LEU A 109 18.36 -2.51 13.84
CA LEU A 109 18.43 -2.85 12.43
C LEU A 109 17.87 -4.26 12.17
N ASP A 110 18.23 -5.23 13.00
CA ASP A 110 17.73 -6.61 12.92
C ASP A 110 16.21 -6.66 13.08
N LYS A 111 15.66 -5.88 14.02
CA LYS A 111 14.21 -5.77 14.25
C LYS A 111 13.46 -5.16 13.07
N GLU A 112 14.02 -4.13 12.42
CA GLU A 112 13.45 -3.53 11.20
C GLU A 112 13.53 -4.48 9.99
N GLU A 113 14.53 -5.37 9.95
CA GLU A 113 14.68 -6.40 8.91
C GLU A 113 13.88 -7.68 9.21
N GLY A 114 13.32 -7.82 10.41
CA GLY A 114 12.56 -9.00 10.85
C GLY A 114 13.43 -10.21 11.21
N LEU A 115 14.73 -10.00 11.42
CA LEU A 115 15.70 -11.05 11.71
C LEU A 115 15.59 -11.60 13.13
N ASP A 116 14.84 -10.93 14.02
CA ASP A 116 14.54 -11.43 15.37
C ASP A 116 13.89 -12.83 15.34
N GLN A 117 13.02 -13.08 14.36
CA GLN A 117 12.39 -14.40 14.19
C GLN A 117 13.42 -15.47 13.87
N TRP A 118 14.39 -15.15 13.02
CA TRP A 118 15.49 -16.06 12.72
C TRP A 118 16.34 -16.32 13.96
N LYS A 119 16.58 -15.34 14.84
CA LYS A 119 17.35 -15.56 16.07
C LYS A 119 16.66 -16.48 17.07
N CYS A 120 15.34 -16.38 17.17
CA CYS A 120 14.51 -17.21 18.06
C CYS A 120 14.23 -18.61 17.51
N ASP A 121 14.39 -18.81 16.20
CA ASP A 121 14.26 -20.12 15.58
C ASP A 121 15.51 -20.95 15.86
N ASP A 122 15.34 -22.05 16.59
CA ASP A 122 16.45 -22.91 16.98
C ASP A 122 16.84 -23.93 15.91
N ASP A 123 16.05 -24.04 14.84
CA ASP A 123 16.34 -24.95 13.73
C ASP A 123 17.37 -24.32 12.77
N SER A 124 18.38 -25.12 12.44
CA SER A 124 19.44 -24.72 11.52
C SER A 124 20.11 -25.94 10.91
N PRO A 125 20.49 -25.91 9.63
CA PRO A 125 21.28 -26.98 9.03
C PRO A 125 22.72 -27.04 9.58
N TYR A 126 23.14 -25.99 10.31
CA TYR A 126 24.52 -25.84 10.76
C TYR A 126 24.79 -26.34 12.18
N PHE A 127 23.76 -26.46 13.01
CA PHE A 127 23.86 -26.98 14.38
C PHE A 127 22.55 -27.65 14.81
N ASP A 128 22.62 -28.55 15.79
CA ASP A 128 21.45 -29.21 16.38
C ASP A 128 21.00 -28.43 17.63
N GLY A 129 19.94 -27.63 17.49
CA GLY A 129 19.42 -26.78 18.57
C GLY A 129 18.91 -27.58 19.77
N GLN A 130 18.33 -28.77 19.55
CA GLN A 130 17.85 -29.64 20.63
C GLN A 130 19.02 -30.09 21.51
N ARG A 131 20.09 -30.62 20.89
CA ARG A 131 21.30 -31.04 21.63
C ARG A 131 21.95 -29.89 22.39
N LEU A 132 21.93 -28.69 21.80
CA LEU A 132 22.52 -27.51 22.43
C LEU A 132 21.72 -27.05 23.66
N ARG A 133 20.38 -27.13 23.61
CA ARG A 133 19.51 -26.87 24.77
C ARG A 133 19.72 -27.90 25.88
N ASP A 134 19.69 -29.18 25.55
CA ASP A 134 19.92 -30.27 26.51
C ASP A 134 21.27 -30.09 27.20
N ARG A 135 22.28 -29.65 26.44
CA ARG A 135 23.60 -29.41 27.00
C ARG A 135 23.66 -28.20 27.91
N THR A 136 23.07 -27.09 27.47
CA THR A 136 22.94 -25.89 28.28
C THR A 136 22.26 -26.20 29.62
N GLN A 137 21.20 -27.02 29.61
CA GLN A 137 20.53 -27.44 30.83
C GLN A 137 21.44 -28.27 31.74
N LYS A 138 22.18 -29.23 31.18
CA LYS A 138 23.16 -30.03 31.94
C LYS A 138 24.19 -29.16 32.65
N TYR A 139 24.73 -28.13 32.00
CA TYR A 139 25.67 -27.20 32.65
C TYR A 139 25.00 -26.43 33.79
N ARG A 140 23.78 -25.94 33.59
CA ARG A 140 23.04 -25.27 34.68
C ARG A 140 22.81 -26.20 35.87
N ASP A 141 22.47 -27.46 35.62
CA ASP A 141 22.25 -28.45 36.68
C ASP A 141 23.55 -28.73 37.47
N LEU A 142 24.67 -28.90 36.76
CA LEU A 142 25.98 -29.11 37.39
C LEU A 142 26.46 -27.88 38.18
N MET A 143 26.26 -26.67 37.63
CA MET A 143 26.59 -25.42 38.33
C MET A 143 25.70 -25.21 39.56
N ALA A 144 24.40 -25.51 39.46
CA ALA A 144 23.48 -25.44 40.59
C ALA A 144 23.83 -26.46 41.69
N ALA A 145 24.36 -27.63 41.31
CA ALA A 145 24.87 -28.63 42.24
C ALA A 145 26.25 -28.28 42.85
N GLY A 146 26.95 -27.28 42.32
CA GLY A 146 28.32 -26.95 42.69
C GLY A 146 29.36 -28.00 42.26
N ASP A 147 29.03 -28.86 41.29
CA ASP A 147 29.89 -29.93 40.81
C ASP A 147 30.89 -29.41 39.75
N VAL A 148 31.96 -28.78 40.23
CA VAL A 148 33.01 -28.22 39.38
C VAL A 148 33.75 -29.31 38.58
N GLU A 149 33.95 -30.50 39.15
CA GLU A 149 34.61 -31.61 38.44
C GLU A 149 33.74 -32.13 37.30
N GLY A 150 32.44 -32.27 37.53
CA GLY A 150 31.47 -32.63 36.50
C GLY A 150 31.42 -31.60 35.35
N CYS A 151 31.43 -30.30 35.68
CA CYS A 151 31.54 -29.23 34.70
C CYS A 151 32.83 -29.33 33.88
N MET A 152 33.98 -29.49 34.53
CA MET A 152 35.27 -29.63 33.86
C MET A 152 35.31 -30.86 32.93
N TYR A 153 34.77 -32.00 33.39
CA TYR A 153 34.71 -33.21 32.58
C TYR A 153 33.83 -33.03 31.34
N ALA A 154 32.65 -32.40 31.50
CA ALA A 154 31.76 -32.08 30.39
C ALA A 154 32.43 -31.14 29.37
N LEU A 155 33.04 -30.06 29.87
CA LEU A 155 33.71 -29.05 29.04
C LEU A 155 34.89 -29.64 28.26
N ARG A 156 35.71 -30.46 28.94
CA ARG A 156 36.83 -31.16 28.30
C ARG A 156 36.37 -32.06 27.15
N GLY A 157 35.24 -32.76 27.31
CA GLY A 157 34.67 -33.61 26.27
C GLY A 157 34.23 -32.83 25.02
N GLU A 158 33.78 -31.59 25.20
CA GLU A 158 33.21 -30.74 24.14
C GLU A 158 34.24 -29.89 23.43
N LEU A 159 35.33 -29.52 24.10
CA LEU A 159 36.46 -28.88 23.43
C LEU A 159 37.15 -29.85 22.45
N LEU A 160 37.14 -31.16 22.76
CA LEU A 160 37.76 -32.19 21.91
C LEU A 160 36.89 -32.62 20.73
N ARG A 161 35.57 -32.52 20.86
CA ARG A 161 34.61 -32.94 19.83
C ARG A 161 33.95 -31.69 19.25
N LYS A 162 34.27 -31.33 17.99
CA LYS A 162 33.74 -30.19 17.22
C LYS A 162 32.50 -29.55 17.87
N HIS A 163 32.56 -28.24 18.18
CA HIS A 163 31.60 -27.42 18.94
C HIS A 163 30.15 -27.39 18.42
N PHE A 164 29.53 -28.54 18.16
CA PHE A 164 28.15 -28.71 17.65
C PHE A 164 27.78 -27.86 16.42
N GLY A 165 28.77 -27.30 15.71
CA GLY A 165 28.57 -26.40 14.58
C GLY A 165 28.23 -24.94 14.96
N ILE A 166 28.32 -24.57 16.25
CA ILE A 166 27.97 -23.21 16.72
C ILE A 166 28.90 -22.12 16.16
N CYS A 167 30.12 -22.48 15.77
CA CYS A 167 31.10 -21.56 15.18
C CYS A 167 31.04 -21.52 13.65
N ASN A 168 29.96 -21.99 13.03
CA ASN A 168 29.84 -21.95 11.58
C ASN A 168 29.74 -20.49 11.08
N PRO A 169 30.62 -20.02 10.16
CA PRO A 169 30.59 -18.65 9.64
C PRO A 169 29.22 -18.24 9.07
N ALA A 170 28.45 -19.17 8.52
CA ALA A 170 27.13 -18.91 7.96
C ALA A 170 26.11 -18.40 8.99
N LEU A 171 26.33 -18.62 10.30
CA LEU A 171 25.48 -18.10 11.37
C LEU A 171 25.74 -16.63 11.68
N PHE A 172 26.94 -16.12 11.37
CA PHE A 172 27.36 -14.76 11.73
C PHE A 172 27.06 -13.73 10.64
N ASP A 173 26.73 -14.17 9.42
CA ASP A 173 26.45 -13.28 8.28
C ASP A 173 24.97 -12.89 8.17
N VAL A 174 24.08 -13.55 8.94
CA VAL A 174 22.63 -13.33 8.83
C VAL A 174 22.17 -12.11 9.60
N CYS A 175 22.64 -11.94 10.84
CA CYS A 175 22.23 -10.85 11.71
C CYS A 175 23.31 -9.78 11.83
N ALA A 176 22.88 -8.54 12.00
CA ALA A 176 23.78 -7.44 12.25
C ALA A 176 24.48 -7.63 13.61
N THR A 177 23.78 -8.16 14.61
CA THR A 177 24.32 -8.36 15.95
C THR A 177 24.04 -9.75 16.48
N GLY A 178 25.08 -10.42 16.99
CA GLY A 178 24.93 -11.72 17.62
C GLY A 178 24.64 -12.84 16.63
N THR A 179 24.21 -13.99 17.15
CA THR A 179 23.80 -15.16 16.35
C THR A 179 22.42 -15.64 16.80
N LYS A 180 22.19 -16.95 16.83
CA LYS A 180 20.96 -17.56 17.35
C LYS A 180 20.93 -17.46 18.87
N VAL A 181 19.74 -17.26 19.45
CA VAL A 181 19.57 -17.10 20.91
C VAL A 181 20.06 -18.33 21.66
N VAL A 182 19.78 -19.54 21.16
CA VAL A 182 20.25 -20.79 21.78
C VAL A 182 21.78 -20.89 21.85
N VAL A 183 22.49 -20.37 20.85
CA VAL A 183 23.95 -20.34 20.83
C VAL A 183 24.50 -19.34 21.84
N GLU A 184 23.93 -18.13 21.87
CA GLU A 184 24.31 -17.10 22.85
C GLU A 184 24.05 -17.56 24.28
N GLN A 185 22.92 -18.22 24.52
CA GLN A 185 22.56 -18.74 25.84
C GLN A 185 23.51 -19.86 26.29
N TYR A 186 23.90 -20.74 25.37
CA TYR A 186 24.91 -21.76 25.64
C TYR A 186 26.26 -21.14 26.02
N ILE A 187 26.75 -20.18 25.21
CA ILE A 187 28.04 -19.52 25.47
C ILE A 187 28.00 -18.77 26.81
N ALA A 188 26.92 -18.04 27.09
CA ALA A 188 26.74 -17.35 28.36
C ALA A 188 26.79 -18.33 29.54
N THR A 189 26.12 -19.48 29.44
CA THR A 189 26.09 -20.50 30.50
C THR A 189 27.47 -21.12 30.75
N VAL A 190 28.32 -21.26 29.73
CA VAL A 190 29.65 -21.87 29.86
C VAL A 190 30.71 -20.86 30.32
N CYS A 191 30.50 -19.57 30.05
CA CYS A 191 31.44 -18.51 30.40
C CYS A 191 31.15 -17.82 31.74
N GLU A 192 30.00 -18.09 32.35
CA GLU A 192 29.64 -17.65 33.70
C GLU A 192 30.45 -18.41 34.77
#